data_AF-A0A970EG96-F1
#
_entry.id   AF-A0A970EG96-F1
#
_cell.length_a   1.000
_cell.length_b   1.000
_cell.length_c   1.000
_cell.angle_alpha   90.00
_cell.angle_beta   90.00
_cell.angle_gamma   90.00
#
_symmetry.space_group_name_H-M   'P 1'
#
loop_
_entity.id
_entity.type
_entity.pdbx_description
1 polymer ?
#
loop_
_entity_poly.entity_id
_entity_poly.type
_entity_poly.pdbx_seq_one_letter_code
_entity_poly.pdbx_strand_id
1 'polypeptide(L)'
;MPQINVTPFIRNTQSKDKPEFSYKQFLNLFSLYKCIRYATAFIITRASLIGSFPFGIAFFASNYQASPFSLILGLFSVLGLLTTSASFLDILKYMLVMLLFSLSARLINLDTFLKKGISLCFCVLLSGTVFFIKKPVLIYDISLLLAEASLSFISLIAISKAMPILEDSKLRRQIATEDAISVSIFLGLLILGTSDFLKFHNLSITNSLCILVILIFAYKFGPTTSAAAGVCMGLIASGANYTLASVLGSYAFSSMFCGLFRKINRLSVACSFILSNSLITMVSNSSSEVFINIYDIFLASSIFLLIPGITLDKLFDKSEESTKNMLSARIRESESMRVSAYSQAFLTLKESFLSLKDIKTNNITKRTTQILERTANRVCGSCTFKTHCWENDFNNTYSQAIKILDALEKGENISHLDFSKCAKRALFLENLARCYEINLLDLKWQSRFEELQGVVATQLDCVSKVLKSAAKEIKRYATFDFKLELLL
;
A
#
# COMPACT_ATOMS: atom_id res chain seq x y z
N MET A 1 61.18 27.99 -52.50
CA MET A 1 59.92 27.23 -52.47
C MET A 1 60.18 25.94 -51.68
N PRO A 2 59.62 25.75 -50.48
CA PRO A 2 59.83 24.53 -49.70
C PRO A 2 58.90 23.42 -50.22
N GLN A 3 59.48 22.24 -50.41
CA GLN A 3 58.81 21.02 -50.86
C GLN A 3 57.79 20.54 -49.83
N ILE A 4 56.54 20.39 -50.27
CA ILE A 4 55.45 19.83 -49.46
C ILE A 4 55.64 18.30 -49.42
N ASN A 5 56.05 17.78 -48.26
CA ASN A 5 56.09 16.35 -47.98
C ASN A 5 54.65 15.86 -47.77
N VAL A 6 54.08 15.22 -48.78
CA VAL A 6 52.79 14.53 -48.68
C VAL A 6 53.04 13.16 -48.07
N THR A 7 52.73 12.98 -46.79
CA THR A 7 52.71 11.66 -46.15
C THR A 7 51.58 10.81 -46.72
N PRO A 8 51.80 9.53 -47.07
CA PRO A 8 50.75 8.69 -47.62
C PRO A 8 49.68 8.39 -46.55
N PHE A 9 48.42 8.58 -46.93
CA PHE A 9 47.25 8.23 -46.12
C PHE A 9 47.22 6.71 -45.88
N ILE A 10 47.64 6.28 -44.70
CA ILE A 10 47.50 4.89 -44.27
C ILE A 10 46.02 4.65 -43.99
N ARG A 11 45.36 3.94 -44.91
CA ARG A 11 43.99 3.47 -44.72
C ARG A 11 43.99 2.49 -43.55
N ASN A 12 43.55 2.96 -42.39
CA ASN A 12 43.33 2.12 -41.22
C ASN A 12 42.20 1.14 -41.55
N THR A 13 42.56 0.00 -42.14
CA THR A 13 41.67 -1.14 -42.29
C THR A 13 41.57 -1.78 -40.93
N GLN A 14 40.87 -1.12 -40.01
CA GLN A 14 40.14 -1.86 -39.00
C GLN A 14 39.24 -2.80 -39.80
N SER A 15 39.63 -4.07 -39.83
CA SER A 15 38.72 -5.14 -40.17
C SER A 15 37.43 -4.83 -39.43
N LYS A 16 36.35 -4.63 -40.17
CA LYS A 16 35.02 -4.77 -39.61
C LYS A 16 34.99 -6.18 -39.07
N ASP A 17 35.24 -6.32 -37.78
CA ASP A 17 34.90 -7.53 -37.05
C ASP A 17 33.45 -7.79 -37.44
N LYS A 18 33.25 -8.89 -38.17
CA LYS A 18 31.93 -9.48 -38.33
C LYS A 18 31.33 -9.53 -36.92
N PRO A 19 30.01 -9.36 -36.72
CA PRO A 19 29.43 -9.61 -35.43
C PRO A 19 29.57 -11.11 -35.16
N GLU A 20 30.74 -11.54 -34.67
CA GLU A 20 30.93 -12.83 -34.07
C GLU A 20 30.01 -12.79 -32.86
N PHE A 21 28.87 -13.43 -33.01
CA PHE A 21 27.92 -13.71 -31.95
C PHE A 21 28.74 -14.41 -30.86
N SER A 22 29.22 -13.62 -29.89
CA SER A 22 30.29 -14.07 -29.00
C SER A 22 29.82 -15.33 -28.29
N TYR A 23 30.62 -16.39 -28.33
CA TYR A 23 30.30 -17.67 -27.69
C TYR A 23 29.83 -17.50 -26.23
N LYS A 24 30.34 -16.47 -25.54
CA LYS A 24 29.89 -16.05 -24.19
C LYS A 24 28.44 -15.52 -24.15
N GLN A 25 28.00 -14.74 -25.14
CA GLN A 25 26.61 -14.29 -25.27
C GLN A 25 25.66 -15.46 -25.56
N PHE A 26 26.09 -16.44 -26.35
CA PHE A 26 25.34 -17.68 -26.60
C PHE A 26 25.24 -18.55 -25.34
N LEU A 27 26.34 -18.76 -24.61
CA LEU A 27 26.32 -19.48 -23.34
C LEU A 27 25.43 -18.78 -22.29
N ASN A 28 25.41 -17.45 -22.28
CA ASN A 28 24.53 -16.67 -21.40
C ASN A 28 23.03 -16.84 -21.73
N LEU A 29 22.66 -17.33 -22.91
CA LEU A 29 21.26 -17.68 -23.26
C LEU A 29 20.80 -19.00 -22.63
N PHE A 30 21.74 -19.86 -22.21
CA PHE A 30 21.51 -21.17 -21.61
C PHE A 30 22.02 -21.27 -20.16
N SER A 31 22.04 -20.14 -19.45
CA SER A 31 22.27 -20.15 -18.00
C SER A 31 21.21 -21.00 -17.29
N LEU A 32 21.56 -21.61 -16.15
CA LEU A 32 20.67 -22.48 -15.39
C LEU A 32 19.31 -21.83 -15.11
N TYR A 33 19.29 -20.54 -14.75
CA TYR A 33 18.06 -19.81 -14.47
C TYR A 33 17.16 -19.66 -15.72
N LYS A 34 17.75 -19.44 -16.90
CA LYS A 34 16.98 -19.35 -18.17
C LYS A 34 16.45 -20.72 -18.58
N CYS A 35 17.25 -21.77 -18.40
CA CYS A 35 16.82 -23.14 -18.66
C CYS A 35 15.63 -23.55 -17.78
N ILE A 36 15.64 -23.16 -16.50
CA ILE A 36 14.47 -23.33 -15.62
C ILE A 36 13.25 -22.60 -16.19
N ARG A 37 13.41 -21.35 -16.64
CA ARG A 37 12.30 -20.59 -17.25
C ARG A 37 11.77 -21.21 -18.55
N TYR A 38 12.64 -21.77 -19.39
CA TYR A 38 12.24 -22.49 -20.59
C TYR A 38 11.46 -23.77 -20.26
N ALA A 39 11.92 -24.54 -19.26
CA ALA A 39 11.22 -25.73 -18.80
C ALA A 39 9.86 -25.39 -18.18
N THR A 40 9.77 -24.32 -17.38
CA THR A 40 8.47 -23.85 -16.84
C THR A 40 7.55 -23.33 -17.93
N ALA A 41 8.08 -22.66 -18.97
CA ALA A 41 7.28 -22.25 -20.12
C ALA A 41 6.66 -23.46 -20.82
N PHE A 42 7.46 -24.47 -21.11
CA PHE A 42 7.02 -25.73 -21.71
C PHE A 42 5.93 -26.42 -20.88
N ILE A 43 6.08 -26.47 -19.56
CA ILE A 43 5.09 -27.11 -18.67
C ILE A 43 3.80 -26.30 -18.60
N ILE A 44 3.89 -24.99 -18.33
CA ILE A 44 2.71 -24.14 -18.10
C ILE A 44 1.87 -24.01 -19.37
N THR A 45 2.48 -24.05 -20.56
CA THR A 45 1.70 -23.95 -21.82
C THR A 45 0.87 -25.18 -22.12
N ARG A 46 1.17 -26.32 -21.48
CA ARG A 46 0.35 -27.52 -21.56
C ARG A 46 -0.92 -27.43 -20.70
N ALA A 47 -0.95 -26.52 -19.72
CA ALA A 47 -2.09 -26.36 -18.84
C ALA A 47 -3.30 -25.86 -19.63
N SER A 48 -4.34 -26.69 -19.74
CA SER A 48 -5.58 -26.36 -20.43
C SER A 48 -6.72 -26.13 -19.44
N LEU A 49 -7.62 -25.20 -19.78
CA LEU A 49 -8.87 -25.00 -19.08
C LEU A 49 -9.99 -24.83 -20.12
N ILE A 50 -11.00 -25.71 -20.07
CA ILE A 50 -12.17 -25.69 -20.97
C ILE A 50 -11.74 -25.62 -22.46
N GLY A 51 -10.72 -26.42 -22.82
CA GLY A 51 -10.21 -26.49 -24.20
C GLY A 51 -9.32 -25.32 -24.66
N SER A 52 -9.03 -24.34 -23.79
CA SER A 52 -8.14 -23.20 -24.07
C SER A 52 -6.83 -23.28 -23.26
N PHE A 53 -5.76 -22.62 -23.74
CA PHE A 53 -4.42 -22.61 -23.14
C PHE A 53 -3.94 -21.18 -22.75
N PRO A 54 -4.68 -20.44 -21.90
CA PRO A 54 -4.39 -19.04 -21.58
C PRO A 54 -3.12 -18.85 -20.74
N PHE A 55 -2.68 -19.88 -20.02
CA PHE A 55 -1.61 -19.75 -19.03
C PHE A 55 -0.22 -19.65 -19.67
N GLY A 56 -0.05 -20.30 -20.82
CA GLY A 56 1.23 -20.31 -21.52
C GLY A 56 1.62 -18.95 -22.11
N ILE A 57 0.65 -18.30 -22.75
CA ILE A 57 0.82 -16.93 -23.27
C ILE A 57 1.02 -15.91 -22.14
N ALA A 58 0.40 -16.13 -20.98
CA ALA A 58 0.62 -15.31 -19.79
C ALA A 58 2.04 -15.47 -19.21
N PHE A 59 2.57 -16.70 -19.21
CA PHE A 59 3.95 -16.96 -18.82
C PHE A 59 4.95 -16.30 -19.77
N PHE A 60 4.71 -16.40 -21.08
CA PHE A 60 5.51 -15.72 -22.10
C PHE A 60 5.50 -14.19 -21.89
N ALA A 61 4.33 -13.60 -21.72
CA ALA A 61 4.17 -12.16 -21.60
C ALA A 61 4.77 -11.58 -20.31
N SER A 62 4.64 -12.27 -19.18
CA SER A 62 5.26 -11.86 -17.91
C SER A 62 6.79 -11.83 -18.00
N ASN A 63 7.39 -12.83 -18.65
CA ASN A 63 8.84 -13.00 -18.78
C ASN A 63 9.43 -12.36 -20.04
N TYR A 64 8.64 -11.64 -20.84
CA TYR A 64 9.12 -11.03 -22.08
C TYR A 64 10.18 -9.97 -21.79
N GLN A 65 11.34 -10.15 -22.42
CA GLN A 65 12.48 -9.23 -22.44
C GLN A 65 12.88 -9.15 -23.91
N ALA A 66 12.76 -7.98 -24.56
CA ALA A 66 12.96 -7.77 -26.00
C ALA A 66 14.40 -8.14 -26.47
N SER A 67 14.69 -9.43 -26.49
CA SER A 67 16.01 -10.05 -26.54
C SER A 67 15.87 -11.47 -27.09
N PRO A 68 16.95 -12.13 -27.54
CA PRO A 68 16.86 -13.51 -28.06
C PRO A 68 16.29 -14.52 -27.05
N PHE A 69 16.35 -14.22 -25.74
CA PHE A 69 15.72 -15.02 -24.70
C PHE A 69 14.21 -15.18 -24.92
N SER A 70 13.50 -14.11 -25.31
CA SER A 70 12.05 -14.20 -25.51
C SER A 70 11.69 -15.06 -26.71
N LEU A 71 12.53 -15.11 -27.76
CA LEU A 71 12.29 -15.99 -28.90
C LEU A 71 12.41 -17.47 -28.49
N ILE A 72 13.45 -17.82 -27.73
CA ILE A 72 13.62 -19.18 -27.22
C ILE A 72 12.48 -19.55 -26.28
N LEU A 73 12.08 -18.62 -25.39
CA LEU A 73 10.92 -18.81 -24.52
C LEU A 73 9.64 -19.10 -25.31
N GLY A 74 9.42 -18.37 -26.41
CA GLY A 74 8.33 -18.59 -27.35
C GLY A 74 8.42 -19.94 -28.08
N LEU A 75 9.63 -20.42 -28.39
CA LEU A 75 9.79 -21.76 -28.99
C LEU A 75 9.42 -22.86 -28.01
N PHE A 76 9.86 -22.77 -26.75
CA PHE A 76 9.51 -23.75 -25.72
C PHE A 76 8.01 -23.74 -25.39
N SER A 77 7.36 -22.59 -25.44
CA SER A 77 5.91 -22.52 -25.23
C SER A 77 5.12 -23.24 -26.33
N VAL A 78 5.55 -23.08 -27.58
CA VAL A 78 4.97 -23.80 -28.74
C VAL A 78 5.24 -25.29 -28.67
N LEU A 79 6.46 -25.69 -28.29
CA LEU A 79 6.78 -27.10 -28.07
C LEU A 79 5.87 -27.71 -27.00
N GLY A 80 5.57 -26.98 -25.92
CA GLY A 80 4.60 -27.44 -24.93
C GLY A 80 3.21 -27.64 -25.53
N LEU A 81 2.70 -26.67 -26.30
CA LEU A 81 1.41 -26.78 -27.00
C LEU A 81 1.35 -27.95 -28.00
N LEU A 82 2.46 -28.25 -28.69
CA LEU A 82 2.53 -29.39 -29.62
C LEU A 82 2.43 -30.74 -28.92
N THR A 83 2.77 -30.79 -27.64
CA THR A 83 2.73 -32.02 -26.84
C THR A 83 1.39 -32.24 -26.13
N THR A 84 0.40 -31.37 -26.35
CA THR A 84 -0.98 -31.56 -25.92
C THR A 84 -1.89 -31.93 -27.09
N SER A 85 -3.16 -32.26 -26.81
CA SER A 85 -4.17 -32.53 -27.83
C SER A 85 -4.75 -31.27 -28.49
N ALA A 86 -4.00 -30.16 -28.51
CA ALA A 86 -4.44 -28.90 -29.11
C ALA A 86 -4.61 -29.04 -30.63
N SER A 87 -5.62 -28.37 -31.20
CA SER A 87 -5.79 -28.37 -32.65
C SER A 87 -4.70 -27.51 -33.31
N PHE A 88 -4.39 -27.80 -34.58
CA PHE A 88 -3.42 -26.99 -35.34
C PHE A 88 -3.82 -25.50 -35.39
N LEU A 89 -5.12 -25.20 -35.44
CA LEU A 89 -5.61 -23.83 -35.41
C LEU A 89 -5.31 -23.17 -34.07
N ASP A 90 -5.51 -23.85 -32.94
CA ASP A 90 -5.21 -23.30 -31.61
C ASP A 90 -3.72 -22.96 -31.47
N ILE A 91 -2.84 -23.80 -32.00
CA ILE A 91 -1.39 -23.53 -32.01
C ILE A 91 -1.10 -22.25 -32.81
N LEU A 92 -1.71 -22.08 -33.99
CA LEU A 92 -1.58 -20.86 -34.78
C LEU A 92 -2.12 -19.62 -34.04
N LYS A 93 -3.23 -19.76 -33.31
CA LYS A 93 -3.79 -18.67 -32.47
C LYS A 93 -2.77 -18.20 -31.45
N TYR A 94 -2.23 -19.11 -30.64
CA TYR A 94 -1.31 -18.75 -29.56
C TYR A 94 0.03 -18.24 -30.12
N MET A 95 0.47 -18.75 -31.26
CA MET A 95 1.59 -18.16 -32.01
C MET A 95 1.33 -16.71 -32.41
N LEU A 96 0.14 -16.45 -32.96
CA LEU A 96 -0.28 -15.10 -33.33
C LEU A 96 -0.37 -14.19 -32.11
N VAL A 97 -0.89 -14.66 -30.97
CA VAL A 97 -0.90 -13.90 -29.69
C VAL A 97 0.52 -13.53 -29.25
N MET A 98 1.45 -14.48 -29.24
CA MET A 98 2.83 -14.22 -28.84
C MET A 98 3.52 -13.23 -29.78
N LEU A 99 3.26 -13.32 -31.09
CA LEU A 99 3.76 -12.38 -32.08
C LEU A 99 3.19 -10.98 -31.87
N LEU A 100 1.86 -10.84 -31.74
CA LEU A 100 1.21 -9.55 -31.50
C LEU A 100 1.67 -8.92 -30.19
N PHE A 101 1.80 -9.70 -29.12
CA PHE A 101 2.32 -9.22 -27.83
C PHE A 101 3.77 -8.77 -27.96
N SER A 102 4.60 -9.49 -28.70
CA SER A 102 6.00 -9.09 -28.93
C SER A 102 6.11 -7.76 -29.71
N LEU A 103 5.19 -7.51 -30.64
CA LEU A 103 5.10 -6.25 -31.38
C LEU A 103 4.60 -5.13 -30.47
N SER A 104 3.50 -5.34 -29.71
CA SER A 104 2.98 -4.33 -28.80
C SER A 104 3.99 -3.94 -27.72
N ALA A 105 4.74 -4.91 -27.20
CA ALA A 105 5.80 -4.69 -26.22
C ALA A 105 7.04 -3.96 -26.79
N ARG A 106 7.22 -3.92 -28.12
CA ARG A 106 8.26 -3.12 -28.79
C ARG A 106 7.77 -1.70 -29.11
N LEU A 107 6.48 -1.56 -29.39
CA LEU A 107 5.87 -0.28 -29.76
C LEU A 107 5.47 0.56 -28.53
N ILE A 108 5.16 -0.09 -27.40
CA ILE A 108 4.65 0.54 -26.18
C ILE A 108 5.54 0.16 -25.01
N ASN A 109 5.86 1.14 -24.14
CA ASN A 109 6.58 0.87 -22.89
C ASN A 109 5.68 0.15 -21.88
N LEU A 110 5.86 -1.16 -21.75
CA LEU A 110 5.13 -2.06 -20.85
C LEU A 110 5.90 -2.31 -19.55
N ASP A 111 6.17 -1.24 -18.80
CA ASP A 111 7.03 -1.30 -17.60
C ASP A 111 6.36 -1.97 -16.40
N THR A 112 5.02 -1.93 -16.34
CA THR A 112 4.24 -2.49 -15.23
C THR A 112 3.50 -3.78 -15.64
N PHE A 113 3.32 -4.69 -14.67
CA PHE A 113 2.56 -5.93 -14.88
C PHE A 113 1.12 -5.66 -15.33
N LEU A 114 0.49 -4.57 -14.88
CA LEU A 114 -0.85 -4.15 -15.32
C LEU A 114 -0.86 -3.79 -16.82
N LYS A 115 0.10 -2.99 -17.30
CA LYS A 115 0.21 -2.64 -18.71
C LYS A 115 0.44 -3.88 -19.58
N LYS A 116 1.33 -4.79 -19.14
CA LYS A 116 1.56 -6.09 -19.80
C LYS A 116 0.28 -6.93 -19.86
N GLY A 117 -0.47 -7.01 -18.76
CA GLY A 117 -1.76 -7.70 -18.70
C GLY A 117 -2.78 -7.14 -19.68
N ILE A 118 -2.99 -5.82 -19.69
CA ILE A 118 -3.96 -5.17 -20.59
C ILE A 118 -3.58 -5.42 -22.05
N SER A 119 -2.29 -5.28 -22.39
CA SER A 119 -1.80 -5.57 -23.74
C SER A 119 -2.01 -7.03 -24.13
N LEU A 120 -1.78 -7.98 -23.22
CA LEU A 120 -2.01 -9.40 -23.47
C LEU A 120 -3.48 -9.69 -23.73
N CYS A 121 -4.37 -9.16 -22.88
CA CYS A 121 -5.82 -9.31 -23.03
C CYS A 121 -6.29 -8.84 -24.41
N PHE A 122 -5.82 -7.66 -24.85
CA PHE A 122 -6.12 -7.14 -26.18
C PHE A 122 -5.61 -8.06 -27.31
N CYS A 123 -4.40 -8.61 -27.19
CA CYS A 123 -3.84 -9.54 -28.18
C CYS A 123 -4.64 -10.84 -28.25
N VAL A 124 -5.11 -11.37 -27.11
CA VAL A 124 -5.96 -12.57 -27.06
C VAL A 124 -7.28 -12.32 -27.78
N LEU A 125 -7.97 -11.21 -27.46
CA LEU A 125 -9.22 -10.85 -28.11
C LEU A 125 -9.04 -10.69 -29.62
N LEU A 126 -7.99 -9.99 -30.06
CA LEU A 126 -7.71 -9.77 -31.48
C LEU A 126 -7.33 -11.07 -32.21
N SER A 127 -6.65 -11.99 -31.55
CA SER A 127 -6.35 -13.32 -32.13
C SER A 127 -7.59 -14.21 -32.24
N GLY A 128 -8.53 -14.08 -31.30
CA GLY A 128 -9.74 -14.89 -31.24
C GLY A 128 -10.73 -14.56 -32.36
N THR A 129 -10.78 -13.31 -32.82
CA THR A 129 -11.67 -12.91 -33.92
C THR A 129 -11.33 -13.60 -35.25
N VAL A 130 -10.09 -14.07 -35.43
CA VAL A 130 -9.67 -14.83 -36.62
C VAL A 130 -10.45 -16.15 -36.75
N PHE A 131 -10.92 -16.71 -35.64
CA PHE A 131 -11.68 -17.96 -35.62
C PHE A 131 -13.15 -17.79 -36.03
N PHE A 132 -13.68 -16.57 -35.89
CA PHE A 132 -15.05 -16.23 -36.28
C PHE A 132 -15.24 -16.17 -37.80
N ILE A 133 -14.17 -16.20 -38.58
CA ILE A 133 -14.24 -16.13 -40.05
C ILE A 133 -14.77 -17.44 -40.66
N LYS A 134 -14.57 -18.59 -39.99
CA LYS A 134 -14.89 -19.93 -40.56
C LYS A 134 -16.15 -20.58 -40.00
N LYS A 135 -16.74 -20.06 -38.93
CA LYS A 135 -17.91 -20.64 -38.25
C LYS A 135 -18.89 -19.53 -37.83
N PRO A 136 -20.21 -19.80 -37.83
CA PRO A 136 -21.17 -18.87 -37.26
C PRO A 136 -20.82 -18.66 -35.78
N VAL A 137 -20.69 -17.38 -35.39
CA VAL A 137 -20.30 -17.01 -34.03
C VAL A 137 -21.47 -17.24 -33.09
N LEU A 138 -21.31 -18.12 -32.10
CA LEU A 138 -22.27 -18.24 -31.01
C LEU A 138 -21.91 -17.28 -29.87
N ILE A 139 -22.91 -16.87 -29.09
CA ILE A 139 -22.71 -16.08 -27.85
C ILE A 139 -21.75 -16.83 -26.90
N TYR A 140 -21.81 -18.17 -26.92
CA TYR A 140 -20.91 -19.05 -26.18
C TYR A 140 -19.44 -18.87 -26.57
N ASP A 141 -19.12 -18.70 -27.86
CA ASP A 141 -17.73 -18.55 -28.30
C ASP A 141 -17.15 -17.19 -27.87
N ILE A 142 -18.00 -16.14 -27.86
CA ILE A 142 -17.63 -14.82 -27.36
C ILE A 142 -17.39 -14.86 -25.84
N SER A 143 -18.25 -15.55 -25.09
CA SER A 143 -18.07 -15.67 -23.63
C SER A 143 -16.83 -16.48 -23.27
N LEU A 144 -16.52 -17.53 -24.03
CA LEU A 144 -15.29 -18.32 -23.85
C LEU A 144 -14.04 -17.51 -24.19
N LEU A 145 -14.07 -16.69 -25.24
CA LEU A 145 -12.96 -15.79 -25.58
C LEU A 145 -12.73 -14.71 -24.50
N LEU A 146 -13.80 -14.14 -23.94
CA LEU A 146 -13.71 -13.20 -22.82
C LEU A 146 -13.15 -13.88 -21.56
N ALA A 147 -13.60 -15.09 -21.27
CA ALA A 147 -13.08 -15.88 -20.14
C ALA A 147 -11.59 -16.19 -20.32
N GLU A 148 -11.16 -16.61 -21.50
CA GLU A 148 -9.76 -16.86 -21.83
C GLU A 148 -8.89 -15.60 -21.68
N ALA A 149 -9.37 -14.46 -22.16
CA ALA A 149 -8.68 -13.19 -22.00
C ALA A 149 -8.53 -12.81 -20.52
N SER A 150 -9.59 -12.98 -19.72
CA SER A 150 -9.55 -12.75 -18.26
C SER A 150 -8.60 -13.68 -17.52
N LEU A 151 -8.56 -14.96 -17.89
CA LEU A 151 -7.65 -15.96 -17.32
C LEU A 151 -6.20 -15.64 -17.67
N SER A 152 -5.93 -15.20 -18.90
CA SER A 152 -4.59 -14.78 -19.33
C SER A 152 -4.11 -13.56 -18.53
N PHE A 153 -5.00 -12.62 -18.22
CA PHE A 153 -4.70 -11.44 -17.41
C PHE A 153 -4.38 -11.80 -15.95
N ILE A 154 -5.25 -12.59 -15.30
CA ILE A 154 -5.09 -12.99 -13.90
C ILE A 154 -3.83 -13.84 -13.72
N SER A 155 -3.60 -14.80 -14.63
CA SER A 155 -2.41 -15.64 -14.60
C SER A 155 -1.13 -14.85 -14.84
N LEU A 156 -1.13 -13.83 -15.69
CA LEU A 156 0.03 -12.94 -15.88
C LEU A 156 0.41 -12.24 -14.59
N ILE A 157 -0.58 -11.71 -13.85
CA ILE A 157 -0.34 -11.06 -12.55
C ILE A 157 0.23 -12.06 -11.55
N ALA A 158 -0.37 -13.25 -11.46
CA ALA A 158 0.08 -14.29 -10.55
C ALA A 158 1.53 -14.72 -10.85
N ILE A 159 1.87 -14.98 -12.11
CA ILE A 159 3.22 -15.37 -12.55
C ILE A 159 4.22 -14.24 -12.30
N SER A 160 3.84 -12.99 -12.60
CA SER A 160 4.72 -11.83 -12.42
C SER A 160 5.09 -11.59 -10.96
N LYS A 161 4.19 -11.91 -10.02
CA LYS A 161 4.45 -11.85 -8.57
C LYS A 161 5.19 -13.09 -8.05
N ALA A 162 4.82 -14.29 -8.52
CA ALA A 162 5.37 -15.54 -8.01
C ALA A 162 6.83 -15.78 -8.43
N MET A 163 7.21 -15.47 -9.68
CA MET A 163 8.53 -15.80 -10.22
C MET A 163 9.69 -15.15 -9.44
N PRO A 164 9.68 -13.83 -9.14
CA PRO A 164 10.74 -13.23 -8.32
C PRO A 164 10.89 -13.88 -6.94
N ILE A 165 9.79 -14.31 -6.32
CA ILE A 165 9.77 -14.96 -5.00
C ILE A 165 10.41 -16.36 -5.06
N LEU A 166 10.23 -17.06 -6.18
CA LEU A 166 10.82 -18.36 -6.44
C LEU A 166 12.31 -18.26 -6.79
N GLU A 167 12.77 -17.16 -7.39
CA GLU A 167 14.18 -16.98 -7.75
C GLU A 167 15.00 -16.38 -6.59
N ASP A 168 14.48 -15.35 -5.92
CA ASP A 168 15.19 -14.65 -4.85
C ASP A 168 14.86 -15.20 -3.47
N SER A 169 15.83 -15.90 -2.87
CA SER A 169 15.72 -16.43 -1.51
C SER A 169 15.41 -15.36 -0.45
N LYS A 170 15.76 -14.09 -0.68
CA LYS A 170 15.43 -12.97 0.21
C LYS A 170 13.95 -12.60 0.15
N LEU A 171 13.37 -12.52 -1.05
CA LEU A 171 11.94 -12.24 -1.25
C LEU A 171 11.08 -13.39 -0.71
N ARG A 172 11.57 -14.64 -0.84
CA ARG A 172 10.92 -15.83 -0.29
C ARG A 172 10.74 -15.81 1.24
N ARG A 173 11.60 -15.08 1.95
CA ARG A 173 11.54 -14.95 3.42
C ARG A 173 10.53 -13.91 3.90
N GLN A 174 9.99 -13.07 3.02
CA GLN A 174 9.05 -11.99 3.40
C GLN A 174 7.77 -12.04 2.56
N ILE A 175 7.25 -13.24 2.33
CA ILE A 175 6.04 -13.43 1.52
C ILE A 175 4.83 -12.84 2.26
N ALA A 176 4.21 -11.82 1.67
CA ALA A 176 2.91 -11.32 2.06
C ALA A 176 1.82 -12.36 1.76
N THR A 177 0.68 -12.30 2.44
CA THR A 177 -0.44 -13.24 2.22
C THR A 177 -0.94 -13.21 0.77
N GLU A 178 -0.99 -12.04 0.14
CA GLU A 178 -1.37 -11.88 -1.27
C GLU A 178 -0.38 -12.55 -2.22
N ASP A 179 0.91 -12.43 -1.92
CA ASP A 179 1.96 -13.01 -2.74
C ASP A 179 2.01 -14.53 -2.56
N ALA A 180 1.69 -15.06 -1.37
CA ALA A 180 1.49 -16.49 -1.16
C ALA A 180 0.39 -17.05 -2.07
N ILE A 181 -0.73 -16.33 -2.22
CA ILE A 181 -1.79 -16.73 -3.15
C ILE A 181 -1.25 -16.82 -4.58
N SER A 182 -0.46 -15.85 -5.03
CA SER A 182 0.15 -15.88 -6.36
C SER A 182 1.09 -17.08 -6.57
N VAL A 183 1.87 -17.44 -5.54
CA VAL A 183 2.73 -18.64 -5.57
C VAL A 183 1.90 -19.93 -5.61
N SER A 184 0.77 -19.99 -4.88
CA SER A 184 -0.13 -21.14 -4.93
C SER A 184 -0.75 -21.34 -6.32
N ILE A 185 -1.17 -20.24 -6.97
CA ILE A 185 -1.68 -20.27 -8.35
C ILE A 185 -0.57 -20.77 -9.28
N PHE A 186 0.65 -20.23 -9.17
CA PHE A 186 1.77 -20.64 -10.01
C PHE A 186 2.12 -22.12 -9.87
N LEU A 187 2.17 -22.66 -8.64
CA LEU A 187 2.38 -24.08 -8.38
C LEU A 187 1.23 -24.93 -8.94
N GLY A 188 -0.01 -24.46 -8.80
CA GLY A 188 -1.17 -25.08 -9.43
C GLY A 188 -1.03 -25.18 -10.95
N LEU A 189 -0.60 -24.10 -11.62
CA LEU A 189 -0.39 -24.11 -13.07
C LEU A 189 0.69 -25.11 -13.52
N LEU A 190 1.75 -25.30 -12.73
CA LEU A 190 2.77 -26.32 -12.98
C LEU A 190 2.20 -27.75 -12.83
N ILE A 191 1.38 -27.98 -11.81
CA ILE A 191 0.73 -29.27 -11.59
C ILE A 191 -0.29 -29.55 -12.71
N LEU A 192 -1.05 -28.54 -13.14
CA LEU A 192 -1.99 -28.65 -14.25
C LEU A 192 -1.27 -28.99 -15.56
N GLY A 193 -0.14 -28.35 -15.84
CA GLY A 193 0.67 -28.61 -17.05
C GLY A 193 1.32 -30.00 -17.11
N THR A 194 1.56 -30.62 -15.95
CA THR A 194 2.11 -31.98 -15.82
C THR A 194 1.04 -33.07 -15.72
N SER A 195 -0.23 -32.70 -15.56
CA SER A 195 -1.33 -33.63 -15.27
C SER A 195 -1.47 -34.78 -16.28
N ASP A 196 -1.28 -34.52 -17.57
CA ASP A 196 -1.37 -35.56 -18.61
C ASP A 196 -0.26 -36.61 -18.54
N PHE A 197 0.92 -36.24 -18.04
CA PHE A 197 2.04 -37.18 -17.86
C PHE A 197 1.91 -38.04 -16.60
N LEU A 198 1.09 -37.60 -15.64
CA LEU A 198 1.00 -38.17 -14.30
C LEU A 198 -0.19 -39.13 -14.14
N LYS A 199 -0.91 -39.45 -15.23
CA LYS A 199 -2.00 -40.44 -15.24
C LYS A 199 -1.43 -41.86 -15.35
N PHE A 200 -0.95 -42.42 -14.24
CA PHE A 200 -0.59 -43.84 -14.14
C PHE A 200 -1.75 -44.66 -13.53
N HIS A 201 -2.31 -45.56 -14.34
CA HIS A 201 -3.02 -46.82 -14.00
C HIS A 201 -4.04 -46.86 -12.83
N ASN A 202 -4.64 -45.73 -12.41
CA ASN A 202 -5.73 -45.51 -11.41
C ASN A 202 -5.37 -44.61 -10.22
N LEU A 203 -4.13 -44.12 -10.10
CA LEU A 203 -3.75 -43.15 -9.07
C LEU A 203 -3.48 -41.80 -9.71
N SER A 204 -4.33 -40.81 -9.43
CA SER A 204 -4.11 -39.43 -9.84
C SER A 204 -3.06 -38.78 -8.94
N ILE A 205 -1.77 -39.02 -9.24
CA ILE A 205 -0.64 -38.36 -8.57
C ILE A 205 -0.85 -36.83 -8.56
N THR A 206 -1.50 -36.28 -9.59
CA THR A 206 -1.94 -34.88 -9.68
C THR A 206 -2.79 -34.44 -8.49
N ASN A 207 -3.82 -35.21 -8.10
CA ASN A 207 -4.70 -34.86 -6.99
C ASN A 207 -3.97 -34.93 -5.64
N SER A 208 -3.10 -35.93 -5.48
CA SER A 208 -2.23 -36.01 -4.31
C SER A 208 -1.28 -34.81 -4.20
N LEU A 209 -0.68 -34.35 -5.30
CA LEU A 209 0.14 -33.13 -5.33
C LEU A 209 -0.68 -31.87 -5.02
N CYS A 210 -1.91 -31.79 -5.51
CA CYS A 210 -2.85 -30.72 -5.18
C CYS A 210 -3.10 -30.61 -3.67
N ILE A 211 -3.42 -31.73 -3.02
CA ILE A 211 -3.65 -31.80 -1.58
C ILE A 211 -2.36 -31.48 -0.80
N LEU A 212 -1.20 -31.95 -1.27
CA LEU A 212 0.09 -31.65 -0.65
C LEU A 212 0.38 -30.15 -0.62
N VAL A 213 0.17 -29.44 -1.73
CA VAL A 213 0.32 -27.98 -1.78
C VAL A 213 -0.65 -27.32 -0.81
N ILE A 214 -1.91 -27.76 -0.75
CA ILE A 214 -2.90 -27.25 0.21
C ILE A 214 -2.40 -27.40 1.66
N LEU A 215 -1.91 -28.56 2.05
CA LEU A 215 -1.42 -28.81 3.41
C LEU A 215 -0.22 -27.93 3.76
N ILE A 216 0.72 -27.74 2.82
CA ILE A 216 1.86 -26.83 2.99
C ILE A 216 1.36 -25.39 3.20
N PHE A 217 0.44 -24.92 2.35
CA PHE A 217 -0.08 -23.56 2.43
C PHE A 217 -0.92 -23.33 3.68
N ALA A 218 -1.73 -24.30 4.09
CA ALA A 218 -2.48 -24.28 5.35
C ALA A 218 -1.53 -24.15 6.56
N TYR A 219 -0.47 -24.95 6.59
CA TYR A 219 0.51 -24.93 7.67
C TYR A 219 1.40 -23.67 7.70
N LYS A 220 1.62 -23.00 6.56
CA LYS A 220 2.55 -21.85 6.46
C LYS A 220 1.92 -20.49 6.35
N PHE A 221 0.75 -20.39 5.74
CA PHE A 221 0.14 -19.10 5.40
C PHE A 221 -1.27 -18.95 5.99
N GLY A 222 -1.80 -19.99 6.66
CA GLY A 222 -3.07 -19.94 7.39
C GLY A 222 -4.31 -20.17 6.51
N PRO A 223 -5.53 -19.97 7.05
CA PRO A 223 -6.78 -20.41 6.44
C PRO A 223 -7.16 -19.64 5.16
N THR A 224 -6.90 -18.34 5.08
CA THR A 224 -7.29 -17.52 3.93
C THR A 224 -6.50 -17.88 2.67
N THR A 225 -5.19 -18.06 2.82
CA THR A 225 -4.29 -18.40 1.71
C THR A 225 -4.45 -19.86 1.31
N SER A 226 -4.73 -20.77 2.26
CA SER A 226 -5.06 -22.16 1.94
C SER A 226 -6.42 -22.30 1.27
N ALA A 227 -7.42 -21.50 1.64
CA ALA A 227 -8.70 -21.44 0.94
C ALA A 227 -8.50 -21.07 -0.54
N ALA A 228 -7.73 -20.00 -0.81
CA ALA A 228 -7.40 -19.59 -2.16
C ALA A 228 -6.62 -20.68 -2.93
N ALA A 229 -5.62 -21.30 -2.30
CA ALA A 229 -4.90 -22.44 -2.87
C ALA A 229 -5.87 -23.61 -3.16
N GLY A 230 -6.83 -23.88 -2.28
CA GLY A 230 -7.85 -24.91 -2.44
C GLY A 230 -8.78 -24.66 -3.62
N VAL A 231 -9.20 -23.42 -3.86
CA VAL A 231 -9.96 -23.04 -5.06
C VAL A 231 -9.15 -23.34 -6.33
N CYS A 232 -7.88 -22.93 -6.36
CA CYS A 232 -7.01 -23.17 -7.51
C CYS A 232 -6.74 -24.66 -7.75
N MET A 233 -6.43 -25.42 -6.69
CA MET A 233 -6.19 -26.86 -6.78
C MET A 233 -7.46 -27.66 -7.09
N GLY A 234 -8.62 -27.21 -6.59
CA GLY A 234 -9.92 -27.81 -6.89
C GLY A 234 -10.30 -27.67 -8.36
N LEU A 235 -10.02 -26.51 -8.98
CA LEU A 235 -10.16 -26.32 -10.43
C LEU A 235 -9.32 -27.33 -11.23
N ILE A 236 -8.11 -27.61 -10.75
CA ILE A 236 -7.17 -28.54 -11.41
C ILE A 236 -7.63 -29.99 -11.22
N ALA A 237 -8.04 -30.34 -10.00
CA ALA A 237 -8.45 -31.70 -9.64
C ALA A 237 -9.80 -32.11 -10.25
N SER A 238 -10.67 -31.15 -10.57
CA SER A 238 -12.02 -31.45 -11.05
C SER A 238 -12.08 -32.14 -12.41
N GLY A 239 -11.07 -31.99 -13.26
CA GLY A 239 -11.15 -32.47 -14.65
C GLY A 239 -12.41 -31.97 -15.38
N ALA A 240 -12.67 -32.47 -16.59
CA ALA A 240 -13.84 -32.07 -17.38
C ALA A 240 -15.17 -32.72 -16.93
N ASN A 241 -15.33 -33.01 -15.62
CA ASN A 241 -16.52 -33.69 -15.09
C ASN A 241 -17.60 -32.69 -14.63
N TYR A 242 -18.86 -33.13 -14.68
CA TYR A 242 -20.07 -32.31 -14.55
C TYR A 242 -20.34 -31.75 -13.14
N THR A 243 -19.49 -32.06 -12.16
CA THR A 243 -19.60 -31.65 -10.75
C THR A 243 -18.55 -30.61 -10.33
N LEU A 244 -18.03 -29.84 -11.29
CA LEU A 244 -17.01 -28.77 -11.11
C LEU A 244 -17.22 -27.91 -9.86
N ALA A 245 -18.43 -27.39 -9.65
CA ALA A 245 -18.72 -26.51 -8.52
C ALA A 245 -18.59 -27.22 -7.16
N SER A 246 -19.02 -28.49 -7.07
CA SER A 246 -18.94 -29.27 -5.83
C SER A 246 -17.51 -29.68 -5.49
N VAL A 247 -16.71 -30.07 -6.50
CA VAL A 247 -15.28 -30.40 -6.29
C VAL A 247 -14.53 -29.15 -5.84
N LEU A 248 -14.70 -28.01 -6.54
CA LEU A 248 -14.14 -26.72 -6.15
C LEU A 248 -14.49 -26.35 -4.69
N GLY A 249 -15.77 -26.45 -4.35
CA GLY A 249 -16.28 -26.16 -3.01
C GLY A 249 -15.67 -27.08 -1.95
N SER A 250 -15.55 -28.38 -2.24
CA SER A 250 -14.98 -29.37 -1.31
C SER A 250 -13.50 -29.12 -1.03
N TYR A 251 -12.70 -28.80 -2.05
CA TYR A 251 -11.28 -28.47 -1.90
C TYR A 251 -11.08 -27.14 -1.16
N ALA A 252 -11.86 -26.11 -1.49
CA ALA A 252 -11.79 -24.80 -0.85
C ALA A 252 -12.19 -24.85 0.64
N PHE A 253 -13.27 -25.58 0.96
CA PHE A 253 -13.71 -25.77 2.33
C PHE A 253 -12.70 -26.59 3.15
N SER A 254 -12.24 -27.71 2.59
CA SER A 254 -11.28 -28.58 3.28
C SER A 254 -9.95 -27.89 3.52
N SER A 255 -9.46 -27.12 2.54
CA SER A 255 -8.21 -26.36 2.68
C SER A 255 -8.31 -25.23 3.71
N MET A 256 -9.45 -24.54 3.79
CA MET A 256 -9.70 -23.51 4.80
C MET A 256 -9.70 -24.14 6.20
N PHE A 257 -10.39 -25.27 6.36
CA PHE A 257 -10.48 -25.99 7.63
C PHE A 257 -9.09 -26.42 8.12
N CYS A 258 -8.23 -26.89 7.22
CA CYS A 258 -6.83 -27.19 7.52
C CYS A 258 -6.03 -26.01 8.08
N GLY A 259 -6.25 -24.81 7.50
CA GLY A 259 -5.55 -23.62 7.95
C GLY A 259 -5.95 -23.15 9.35
N LEU A 260 -7.16 -23.51 9.83
CA LEU A 260 -7.60 -23.20 11.20
C LEU A 260 -6.77 -23.98 12.24
N PHE A 261 -6.42 -25.23 11.95
CA PHE A 261 -5.67 -26.11 12.85
C PHE A 261 -4.15 -25.93 12.77
N ARG A 262 -3.66 -24.94 12.01
CA ARG A 262 -2.23 -24.64 11.86
C ARG A 262 -1.47 -24.50 13.18
N LYS A 263 -2.10 -23.91 14.21
CA LYS A 263 -1.45 -23.58 15.49
C LYS A 263 -1.27 -24.79 16.43
N ILE A 264 -1.91 -25.92 16.17
CA ILE A 264 -1.86 -27.08 17.08
C ILE A 264 -0.61 -27.91 16.79
N ASN A 265 -0.62 -28.68 15.71
CA ASN A 265 0.51 -29.44 15.21
C ASN A 265 0.25 -29.87 13.75
N ARG A 266 1.25 -30.45 13.08
CA ARG A 266 1.11 -30.90 11.69
C ARG A 266 0.13 -32.06 11.51
N LEU A 267 0.05 -32.95 12.49
CA LEU A 267 -0.88 -34.07 12.48
C LEU A 267 -2.33 -33.56 12.46
N SER A 268 -2.65 -32.54 13.24
CA SER A 268 -3.96 -31.90 13.27
C SER A 268 -4.32 -31.28 11.93
N VAL A 269 -3.37 -30.64 11.24
CA VAL A 269 -3.61 -30.11 9.89
C VAL A 269 -3.97 -31.24 8.91
N ALA A 270 -3.21 -32.34 8.90
CA ALA A 270 -3.50 -33.50 8.05
C ALA A 270 -4.84 -34.17 8.39
N CYS A 271 -5.10 -34.45 9.68
CA CYS A 271 -6.35 -35.05 10.15
C CYS A 271 -7.56 -34.16 9.86
N SER A 272 -7.40 -32.84 9.93
CA SER A 272 -8.49 -31.90 9.65
C SER A 272 -8.94 -31.94 8.19
N PHE A 273 -8.05 -32.24 7.22
CA PHE A 273 -8.43 -32.43 5.81
C PHE A 273 -9.33 -33.65 5.65
N ILE A 274 -9.00 -34.75 6.34
CA ILE A 274 -9.79 -35.99 6.32
C ILE A 274 -11.18 -35.73 6.94
N LEU A 275 -11.22 -35.04 8.08
CA LEU A 275 -12.45 -34.68 8.76
C LEU A 275 -13.33 -33.75 7.93
N SER A 276 -12.76 -32.69 7.33
CA SER A 276 -13.52 -31.76 6.49
C SER A 276 -14.05 -32.42 5.22
N ASN A 277 -13.27 -33.32 4.62
CA ASN A 277 -13.72 -34.11 3.47
C ASN A 277 -14.86 -35.07 3.87
N SER A 278 -14.80 -35.67 5.06
CA SER A 278 -15.91 -36.48 5.58
C SER A 278 -17.17 -35.65 5.82
N LEU A 279 -17.05 -34.42 6.32
CA LEU A 279 -18.18 -33.53 6.56
C LEU A 279 -18.83 -33.07 5.24
N ILE A 280 -18.03 -32.63 4.27
CA ILE A 280 -18.57 -32.13 3.00
C ILE A 280 -19.26 -33.25 2.21
N THR A 281 -18.69 -34.46 2.24
CA THR A 281 -19.33 -35.63 1.61
C THR A 281 -20.65 -35.96 2.30
N MET A 282 -20.72 -35.99 3.63
CA MET A 282 -21.99 -36.19 4.36
C MET A 282 -23.06 -35.16 4.00
N VAL A 283 -22.69 -33.88 3.84
CA VAL A 283 -23.62 -32.80 3.49
C VAL A 283 -24.08 -32.89 2.03
N SER A 284 -23.22 -33.35 1.12
CA SER A 284 -23.53 -33.47 -0.31
C SER A 284 -24.19 -34.80 -0.71
N ASN A 285 -24.31 -35.77 0.20
CA ASN A 285 -24.70 -37.16 -0.05
C ASN A 285 -26.20 -37.42 -0.40
N SER A 286 -26.75 -36.68 -1.36
CA SER A 286 -27.88 -37.20 -2.18
C SER A 286 -27.40 -38.05 -3.35
N SER A 287 -26.10 -38.06 -3.65
CA SER A 287 -25.49 -38.78 -4.77
C SER A 287 -24.20 -39.43 -4.27
N SER A 288 -24.07 -40.74 -4.45
CA SER A 288 -22.94 -41.57 -3.99
C SER A 288 -21.64 -41.32 -4.77
N GLU A 289 -21.22 -40.06 -4.93
CA GLU A 289 -20.00 -39.69 -5.63
C GLU A 289 -18.92 -39.21 -4.64
N VAL A 290 -17.78 -39.89 -4.66
CA VAL A 290 -16.60 -39.52 -3.87
C VAL A 290 -15.84 -38.42 -4.62
N PHE A 291 -15.98 -37.16 -4.18
CA PHE A 291 -15.33 -36.01 -4.83
C PHE A 291 -13.80 -35.99 -4.67
N ILE A 292 -13.31 -36.43 -3.51
CA ILE A 292 -11.87 -36.53 -3.21
C ILE A 292 -11.59 -37.95 -2.71
N ASN A 293 -10.82 -38.71 -3.49
CA ASN A 293 -10.45 -40.07 -3.13
C ASN A 293 -9.63 -40.11 -1.84
N ILE A 294 -10.01 -40.98 -0.91
CA ILE A 294 -9.35 -41.08 0.40
C ILE A 294 -7.87 -41.51 0.27
N TYR A 295 -7.54 -42.28 -0.78
CA TYR A 295 -6.17 -42.69 -1.10
C TYR A 295 -5.28 -41.50 -1.43
N ASP A 296 -5.79 -40.50 -2.17
CA ASP A 296 -5.03 -39.28 -2.51
C ASP A 296 -4.76 -38.44 -1.26
N ILE A 297 -5.75 -38.36 -0.36
CA ILE A 297 -5.60 -37.65 0.92
C ILE A 297 -4.54 -38.33 1.78
N PHE A 298 -4.58 -39.66 1.87
CA PHE A 298 -3.65 -40.41 2.71
C PHE A 298 -2.21 -40.31 2.18
N LEU A 299 -2.03 -40.41 0.86
CA LEU A 299 -0.72 -40.27 0.22
C LEU A 299 -0.15 -38.86 0.44
N ALA A 300 -0.93 -37.81 0.16
CA ALA A 300 -0.52 -36.43 0.37
C ALA A 300 -0.19 -36.12 1.84
N SER A 301 -1.03 -36.61 2.77
CA SER A 301 -0.85 -36.44 4.21
C SER A 301 0.42 -37.14 4.71
N SER A 302 0.68 -38.34 4.23
CA SER A 302 1.90 -39.10 4.58
C SER A 302 3.15 -38.37 4.10
N ILE A 303 3.17 -37.88 2.85
CA ILE A 303 4.29 -37.10 2.34
C ILE A 303 4.46 -35.81 3.15
N PHE A 304 3.37 -35.09 3.44
CA PHE A 304 3.41 -33.86 4.23
C PHE A 304 4.03 -34.07 5.63
N LEU A 305 3.71 -35.18 6.30
CA LEU A 305 4.27 -35.51 7.60
C LEU A 305 5.73 -35.98 7.54
N LEU A 306 6.13 -36.64 6.44
CA LEU A 306 7.51 -37.04 6.20
C LEU A 306 8.43 -35.86 5.91
N ILE A 307 7.91 -34.73 5.40
CA ILE A 307 8.71 -33.53 5.18
C ILE A 307 9.09 -32.95 6.56
N PRO A 308 10.39 -32.94 6.92
CA PRO A 308 10.83 -32.44 8.21
C PRO A 308 10.50 -30.96 8.34
N GLY A 309 10.15 -30.52 9.55
CA GLY A 309 9.70 -29.14 9.76
C GLY A 309 10.71 -28.10 9.38
N ILE A 310 11.96 -28.42 9.69
CA ILE A 310 13.13 -27.61 9.45
C ILE A 310 13.28 -27.29 7.96
N THR A 311 12.83 -28.14 7.03
CA THR A 311 12.89 -27.83 5.59
C THR A 311 11.75 -26.91 5.15
N LEU A 312 10.54 -27.12 5.66
CA LEU A 312 9.41 -26.20 5.40
C LEU A 312 9.64 -24.82 6.01
N ASP A 313 10.23 -24.78 7.21
CA ASP A 313 10.68 -23.56 7.89
C ASP A 313 11.76 -22.89 7.04
N LYS A 314 12.85 -23.56 6.68
CA LYS A 314 13.89 -22.98 5.79
C LYS A 314 13.40 -22.51 4.42
N LEU A 315 12.41 -23.17 3.82
CA LEU A 315 11.88 -22.84 2.50
C LEU A 315 11.02 -21.57 2.50
N PHE A 316 10.29 -21.31 3.59
CA PHE A 316 9.33 -20.22 3.70
C PHE A 316 9.57 -19.35 4.94
N ASP A 317 10.78 -19.36 5.50
CA ASP A 317 11.07 -18.73 6.77
C ASP A 317 10.95 -17.22 6.64
N LYS A 318 9.77 -16.77 7.00
CA LYS A 318 9.56 -15.53 7.71
C LYS A 318 10.28 -15.73 9.04
N SER A 319 11.31 -14.93 9.28
CA SER A 319 11.87 -14.72 10.63
C SER A 319 10.78 -14.13 11.53
N GLU A 320 9.73 -14.89 11.81
CA GLU A 320 8.43 -14.37 12.23
C GLU A 320 8.35 -14.16 13.74
N GLU A 321 9.35 -14.62 14.49
CA GLU A 321 9.39 -14.46 15.96
C GLU A 321 10.35 -13.35 16.41
N SER A 322 11.47 -13.11 15.72
CA SER A 322 12.40 -12.03 16.08
C SER A 322 12.07 -10.68 15.41
N THR A 323 11.53 -10.68 14.19
CA THR A 323 11.29 -9.42 13.44
C THR A 323 9.92 -8.81 13.69
N LYS A 324 8.87 -9.58 13.99
CA LYS A 324 7.58 -9.00 14.43
C LYS A 324 7.68 -8.34 15.79
N ASN A 325 8.48 -8.87 16.71
CA ASN A 325 8.62 -8.30 18.05
C ASN A 325 9.51 -7.05 18.03
N MET A 326 10.59 -7.02 17.24
CA MET A 326 11.37 -5.79 17.03
C MET A 326 10.64 -4.73 16.20
N LEU A 327 9.89 -5.10 15.16
CA LEU A 327 9.20 -4.12 14.30
C LEU A 327 7.96 -3.56 14.99
N SER A 328 7.18 -4.37 15.72
CA SER A 328 6.06 -3.88 16.53
C SER A 328 6.52 -3.08 17.74
N ALA A 329 7.65 -3.44 18.38
CA ALA A 329 8.29 -2.60 19.40
C ALA A 329 8.78 -1.27 18.82
N ARG A 330 9.45 -1.26 17.66
CA ARG A 330 9.87 0.00 17.00
C ARG A 330 8.70 0.82 16.46
N ILE A 331 7.63 0.20 15.97
CA ILE A 331 6.41 0.91 15.52
C ILE A 331 5.71 1.51 16.73
N ARG A 332 5.51 0.74 17.83
CA ARG A 332 4.96 1.25 19.09
C ARG A 332 5.85 2.31 19.74
N GLU A 333 7.17 2.18 19.63
CA GLU A 333 8.13 3.18 20.10
C GLU A 333 8.05 4.45 19.23
N SER A 334 7.93 4.31 17.90
CA SER A 334 7.73 5.43 16.98
C SER A 334 6.38 6.14 17.20
N GLU A 335 5.33 5.40 17.53
CA GLU A 335 4.02 5.94 17.89
C GLU A 335 4.07 6.63 19.24
N SER A 336 4.74 6.05 20.25
CA SER A 336 4.97 6.70 21.54
C SER A 336 5.79 7.98 21.41
N MET A 337 6.80 7.99 20.52
CA MET A 337 7.61 9.17 20.23
C MET A 337 6.77 10.26 19.55
N ARG A 338 5.92 9.91 18.58
CA ARG A 338 5.00 10.86 17.94
C ARG A 338 4.01 11.47 18.94
N VAL A 339 3.40 10.65 19.80
CA VAL A 339 2.49 11.13 20.86
C VAL A 339 3.22 12.01 21.87
N SER A 340 4.47 11.69 22.21
CA SER A 340 5.30 12.53 23.07
C SER A 340 5.69 13.87 22.43
N ALA A 341 5.95 13.87 21.11
CA ALA A 341 6.23 15.09 20.35
C ALA A 341 4.98 15.98 20.28
N TYR A 342 3.78 15.42 20.12
CA TYR A 342 2.54 16.17 20.24
C TYR A 342 2.36 16.78 21.63
N SER A 343 2.59 16.01 22.69
CA SER A 343 2.56 16.52 24.07
C SER A 343 3.50 17.72 24.27
N GLN A 344 4.73 17.64 23.74
CA GLN A 344 5.69 18.76 23.77
C GLN A 344 5.22 19.96 22.96
N ALA A 345 4.67 19.76 21.76
CA ALA A 345 4.11 20.85 20.96
C ALA A 345 2.99 21.60 21.72
N PHE A 346 2.11 20.88 22.42
CA PHE A 346 1.07 21.48 23.26
C PHE A 346 1.64 22.25 24.46
N LEU A 347 2.74 21.80 25.05
CA LEU A 347 3.46 22.55 26.10
C LEU A 347 4.13 23.83 25.56
N THR A 348 4.77 23.76 24.40
CA THR A 348 5.36 24.95 23.76
C THR A 348 4.29 25.97 23.37
N LEU A 349 3.12 25.52 22.92
CA LEU A 349 1.97 26.39 22.67
C LEU A 349 1.49 27.06 23.96
N LYS A 350 1.33 26.31 25.05
CA LYS A 350 1.00 26.85 26.37
C LYS A 350 1.99 27.95 26.79
N GLU A 351 3.29 27.70 26.68
CA GLU A 351 4.34 28.67 27.02
C GLU A 351 4.25 29.93 26.14
N SER A 352 3.99 29.77 24.85
CA SER A 352 3.79 30.90 23.93
C SER A 352 2.61 31.77 24.34
N PHE A 353 1.49 31.17 24.77
CA PHE A 353 0.32 31.89 25.28
C PHE A 353 0.60 32.61 26.60
N LEU A 354 1.41 32.03 27.48
CA LEU A 354 1.79 32.64 28.76
C LEU A 354 2.83 33.75 28.59
N SER A 355 3.79 33.62 27.66
CA SER A 355 4.83 34.64 27.41
C SER A 355 4.27 35.98 26.90
N LEU A 356 3.05 36.00 26.37
CA LEU A 356 2.36 37.23 25.95
C LEU A 356 1.82 38.04 27.14
N LYS A 357 1.71 37.42 28.32
CA LYS A 357 1.22 38.04 29.56
C LYS A 357 2.22 39.05 30.16
N ASP A 358 3.52 38.79 29.99
CA ASP A 358 4.58 39.57 30.64
C ASP A 358 4.90 40.92 29.96
N ILE A 359 4.28 41.22 28.81
CA ILE A 359 4.63 42.40 27.99
C ILE A 359 3.87 43.68 28.42
N LYS A 360 2.84 43.61 29.29
CA LYS A 360 1.85 44.72 29.39
C LYS A 360 1.49 45.22 30.79
N THR A 361 2.35 45.03 31.78
CA THR A 361 2.25 45.75 33.05
C THR A 361 3.09 47.04 33.00
N ASN A 362 2.43 48.19 33.20
CA ASN A 362 2.93 49.58 33.37
C ASN A 362 2.63 50.51 32.16
N ASN A 363 1.99 51.67 32.28
CA ASN A 363 1.85 52.64 33.37
C ASN A 363 0.48 53.33 33.29
N ILE A 364 -0.22 53.53 34.41
CA ILE A 364 -1.47 54.32 34.50
C ILE A 364 -1.25 55.74 33.93
N THR A 365 -0.09 56.34 34.23
CA THR A 365 0.33 57.66 33.72
C THR A 365 0.50 57.74 32.21
N LYS A 366 0.83 56.63 31.53
CA LYS A 366 0.90 56.59 30.06
C LYS A 366 -0.49 56.53 29.42
N ARG A 367 -1.48 56.00 30.15
CA ARG A 367 -2.86 55.87 29.65
C ARG A 367 -3.60 57.19 29.77
N THR A 368 -3.48 57.87 30.90
CA THR A 368 -4.09 59.19 31.11
C THR A 368 -3.57 60.21 30.09
N THR A 369 -2.26 60.21 29.81
CA THR A 369 -1.68 61.06 28.76
C THR A 369 -2.19 60.70 27.37
N GLN A 370 -2.34 59.41 27.03
CA GLN A 370 -2.91 58.98 25.74
C GLN A 370 -4.36 59.40 25.54
N ILE A 371 -5.21 59.30 26.58
CA ILE A 371 -6.60 59.76 26.51
C ILE A 371 -6.66 61.26 26.23
N LEU A 372 -5.83 62.02 26.95
CA LEU A 372 -5.74 63.48 26.81
C LEU A 372 -5.20 63.89 25.44
N GLU A 373 -4.15 63.23 24.95
CA GLU A 373 -3.57 63.49 23.63
C GLU A 373 -4.57 63.18 22.50
N ARG A 374 -5.28 62.04 22.56
CA ARG A 374 -6.33 61.70 21.59
C ARG A 374 -7.45 62.72 21.59
N THR A 375 -7.86 63.19 22.77
CA THR A 375 -8.90 64.21 22.91
C THR A 375 -8.42 65.56 22.36
N ALA A 376 -7.21 65.99 22.72
CA ALA A 376 -6.59 67.22 22.23
C ALA A 376 -6.42 67.20 20.70
N ASN A 377 -5.98 66.09 20.12
CA ASN A 377 -5.84 65.97 18.67
C ASN A 377 -7.19 66.05 17.94
N ARG A 378 -8.25 65.45 18.49
CA ARG A 378 -9.60 65.49 17.88
C ARG A 378 -10.27 66.86 17.99
N VAL A 379 -10.11 67.55 19.12
CA VAL A 379 -10.86 68.80 19.40
C VAL A 379 -9.99 70.04 19.18
N CYS A 380 -8.76 70.02 19.69
CA CYS A 380 -7.83 71.15 19.63
C CYS A 380 -6.98 71.16 18.36
N GLY A 381 -6.84 70.04 17.65
CA GLY A 381 -6.09 69.96 16.38
C GLY A 381 -6.57 70.95 15.31
N SER A 382 -7.88 71.22 15.27
CA SER A 382 -8.53 72.18 14.37
C SER A 382 -9.01 73.46 15.09
N CYS A 383 -8.48 73.76 16.28
CA CYS A 383 -8.88 74.92 17.07
C CYS A 383 -7.89 76.07 16.91
N THR A 384 -8.39 77.29 16.66
CA THR A 384 -7.58 78.52 16.54
C THR A 384 -6.86 78.89 17.83
N PHE A 385 -7.38 78.50 19.00
CA PHE A 385 -6.80 78.80 20.32
C PHE A 385 -5.90 77.68 20.87
N LYS A 386 -5.44 76.74 20.02
CA LYS A 386 -4.61 75.59 20.43
C LYS A 386 -3.31 76.03 21.13
N THR A 387 -2.59 76.98 20.55
CA THR A 387 -1.32 77.52 21.07
C THR A 387 -1.51 78.14 22.44
N HIS A 388 -2.59 78.89 22.66
CA HIS A 388 -2.89 79.44 23.97
C HIS A 388 -3.13 78.36 25.04
N CYS A 389 -3.92 77.33 24.73
CA CYS A 389 -4.29 76.30 25.71
C CYS A 389 -3.17 75.30 26.02
N TRP A 390 -2.40 74.89 25.01
CA TRP A 390 -1.43 73.79 25.12
C TRP A 390 0.04 74.23 25.06
N GLU A 391 0.36 75.49 24.74
CA GLU A 391 1.74 76.03 24.81
C GLU A 391 1.88 77.08 25.91
N ASN A 392 0.97 78.06 25.97
CA ASN A 392 1.06 79.15 26.96
C ASN A 392 0.48 78.77 28.34
N ASP A 393 -0.71 78.17 28.38
CA ASP A 393 -1.43 77.82 29.63
C ASP A 393 -1.46 76.28 29.89
N PHE A 394 -0.46 75.53 29.40
CA PHE A 394 -0.43 74.06 29.41
C PHE A 394 -0.74 73.44 30.79
N ASN A 395 -0.04 73.88 31.83
CA ASN A 395 -0.17 73.31 33.18
C ASN A 395 -1.59 73.42 33.73
N ASN A 396 -2.25 74.56 33.48
CA ASN A 396 -3.62 74.79 33.95
C ASN A 396 -4.61 73.93 33.15
N THR A 397 -4.52 73.94 31.82
CA THR A 397 -5.37 73.13 30.93
C THR A 397 -5.25 71.63 31.23
N TYR A 398 -4.03 71.14 31.42
CA TYR A 398 -3.75 69.75 31.76
C TYR A 398 -4.33 69.37 33.14
N SER A 399 -4.14 70.22 34.16
CA SER A 399 -4.67 69.97 35.51
C SER A 399 -6.21 69.93 35.55
N GLN A 400 -6.88 70.79 34.79
CA GLN A 400 -8.34 70.81 34.69
C GLN A 400 -8.85 69.56 33.95
N ALA A 401 -8.18 69.16 32.87
CA ALA A 401 -8.54 67.97 32.12
C ALA A 401 -8.36 66.68 32.94
N ILE A 402 -7.33 66.60 33.79
CA ILE A 402 -7.17 65.48 34.75
C ILE A 402 -8.29 65.47 35.78
N LYS A 403 -8.64 66.62 36.39
CA LYS A 403 -9.75 66.67 37.37
C LYS A 403 -11.07 66.19 36.76
N ILE A 404 -11.30 66.51 35.48
CA ILE A 404 -12.46 66.01 34.74
C ILE A 404 -12.37 64.50 34.53
N LEU A 405 -11.18 63.97 34.20
CA LEU A 405 -10.96 62.54 34.04
C LEU A 405 -11.14 61.78 35.38
N ASP A 406 -10.70 62.35 36.51
CA ASP A 406 -10.92 61.78 37.84
C ASP A 406 -12.41 61.76 38.21
N ALA A 407 -13.18 62.78 37.81
CA ALA A 407 -14.63 62.82 38.00
C ALA A 407 -15.35 61.77 37.14
N LEU A 408 -14.88 61.56 35.89
CA LEU A 408 -15.32 60.47 35.02
C LEU A 408 -15.05 59.09 35.64
N GLU A 409 -13.89 58.90 36.28
CA GLU A 409 -13.55 57.66 36.99
C GLU A 409 -14.48 57.37 38.18
N LYS A 410 -14.92 58.42 38.88
CA LYS A 410 -15.87 58.33 40.00
C LYS A 410 -17.34 58.22 39.57
N GLY A 411 -17.64 58.36 38.27
CA GLY A 411 -19.00 58.34 37.74
C GLY A 411 -19.80 59.61 38.05
N GLU A 412 -19.12 60.74 38.30
CA GLU A 412 -19.74 62.03 38.60
C GLU A 412 -20.21 62.76 37.34
N ASN A 413 -21.21 63.64 37.47
CA ASN A 413 -21.67 64.45 36.35
C ASN A 413 -20.69 65.59 36.03
N ILE A 414 -20.05 65.50 34.87
CA ILE A 414 -18.97 66.41 34.43
C ILE A 414 -19.48 67.77 33.95
N SER A 415 -20.79 67.90 33.71
CA SER A 415 -21.40 69.10 33.12
C SER A 415 -21.07 70.39 33.89
N HIS A 416 -20.90 70.28 35.22
CA HIS A 416 -20.63 71.38 36.13
C HIS A 416 -19.15 71.72 36.32
N LEU A 417 -18.21 70.90 35.83
CA LEU A 417 -16.79 71.10 36.04
C LEU A 417 -16.22 72.22 35.17
N ASP A 418 -15.43 73.10 35.78
CA ASP A 418 -14.93 74.29 35.11
C ASP A 418 -13.81 73.98 34.11
N PHE A 419 -14.14 74.17 32.83
CA PHE A 419 -13.22 74.23 31.69
C PHE A 419 -13.48 75.51 30.89
N SER A 420 -13.62 76.63 31.62
CA SER A 420 -14.21 77.88 31.16
C SER A 420 -13.38 78.66 30.15
N LYS A 421 -12.06 78.44 30.10
CA LYS A 421 -11.16 79.08 29.12
C LYS A 421 -11.22 78.46 27.72
N CYS A 422 -11.95 77.35 27.53
CA CYS A 422 -12.04 76.68 26.24
C CYS A 422 -13.26 77.16 25.42
N ALA A 423 -13.00 77.71 24.23
CA ALA A 423 -14.05 78.13 23.29
C ALA A 423 -14.96 76.97 22.81
N LYS A 424 -14.49 75.72 22.90
CA LYS A 424 -15.22 74.51 22.50
C LYS A 424 -15.46 73.57 23.69
N ARG A 425 -15.80 74.10 24.87
CA ARG A 425 -15.98 73.34 26.12
C ARG A 425 -16.86 72.10 25.96
N ALA A 426 -18.09 72.25 25.46
CA ALA A 426 -19.03 71.13 25.34
C ALA A 426 -18.47 69.98 24.49
N LEU A 427 -17.88 70.33 23.34
CA LEU A 427 -17.26 69.36 22.42
C LEU A 427 -16.02 68.69 23.03
N PHE A 428 -15.24 69.42 23.84
CA PHE A 428 -14.08 68.86 24.55
C PHE A 428 -14.52 67.85 25.61
N LEU A 429 -15.51 68.18 26.43
CA LEU A 429 -16.03 67.29 27.47
C LEU A 429 -16.64 66.02 26.88
N GLU A 430 -17.43 66.13 25.81
CA GLU A 430 -18.03 64.98 25.11
C GLU A 430 -16.95 64.04 24.53
N ASN A 431 -15.94 64.60 23.85
CA ASN A 431 -14.86 63.78 23.27
C ASN A 431 -13.94 63.19 24.34
N LEU A 432 -13.72 63.87 25.46
CA LEU A 432 -12.96 63.35 26.58
C LEU A 432 -13.68 62.15 27.20
N ALA A 433 -14.98 62.29 27.49
CA ALA A 433 -15.82 61.21 28.00
C ALA A 433 -15.83 60.01 27.04
N ARG A 434 -16.00 60.25 25.73
CA ARG A 434 -15.94 59.21 24.71
C ARG A 434 -14.57 58.52 24.63
N CYS A 435 -13.47 59.28 24.70
CA CYS A 435 -12.12 58.71 24.72
C CYS A 435 -11.86 57.88 25.98
N TYR A 436 -12.41 58.31 27.13
CA TYR A 436 -12.37 57.57 28.38
C TYR A 436 -13.17 56.26 28.30
N GLU A 437 -14.40 56.29 27.78
CA GLU A 437 -15.23 55.09 27.56
C GLU A 437 -14.55 54.06 26.64
N ILE A 438 -13.96 54.51 25.53
CA ILE A 438 -13.20 53.65 24.62
C ILE A 438 -12.02 52.99 25.36
N ASN A 439 -11.29 53.77 26.17
CA ASN A 439 -10.18 53.22 26.95
C ASN A 439 -10.66 52.22 28.01
N LEU A 440 -11.83 52.45 28.62
CA LEU A 440 -12.43 51.52 29.59
C LEU A 440 -12.89 50.21 28.91
N LEU A 441 -13.41 50.29 27.69
CA LEU A 441 -13.68 49.12 26.86
C LEU A 441 -12.39 48.38 26.51
N ASP A 442 -11.33 49.07 26.10
CA ASP A 442 -10.02 48.47 25.81
C ASP A 442 -9.47 47.71 27.04
N LEU A 443 -9.62 48.27 28.25
CA LEU A 443 -9.22 47.60 29.50
C LEU A 443 -10.05 46.35 29.79
N LYS A 444 -11.37 46.40 29.59
CA LYS A 444 -12.24 45.23 29.76
C LYS A 444 -11.89 44.13 28.76
N TRP A 445 -11.65 44.50 27.50
CA TRP A 445 -11.23 43.56 26.46
C TRP A 445 -9.85 42.94 26.76
N GLN A 446 -8.91 43.72 27.27
CA GLN A 446 -7.60 43.21 27.71
C GLN A 446 -7.74 42.21 28.85
N SER A 447 -8.50 42.55 29.90
CA SER A 447 -8.73 41.66 31.04
C SER A 447 -9.42 40.36 30.63
N ARG A 448 -10.43 40.42 29.75
CA ARG A 448 -11.09 39.22 29.20
C ARG A 448 -10.14 38.38 28.35
N PHE A 449 -9.29 39.02 27.58
CA PHE A 449 -8.30 38.32 26.76
C PHE A 449 -7.26 37.59 27.63
N GLU A 450 -6.78 38.23 28.71
CA GLU A 450 -5.88 37.61 29.69
C GLU A 450 -6.52 36.42 30.41
N GLU A 451 -7.80 36.53 30.78
CA GLU A 451 -8.59 35.44 31.37
C GLU A 451 -8.69 34.25 30.40
N LEU A 452 -9.04 34.52 29.13
CA LEU A 452 -9.10 33.49 28.09
C LEU A 452 -7.75 32.85 27.81
N GLN A 453 -6.66 33.63 27.80
CA GLN A 453 -5.30 33.10 27.66
C GLN A 453 -4.96 32.14 28.80
N GLY A 454 -5.32 32.49 30.05
CA GLY A 454 -5.15 31.61 31.20
C GLY A 454 -5.91 30.29 31.06
N VAL A 455 -7.19 30.38 30.66
CA VAL A 455 -8.03 29.18 30.44
C VAL A 455 -7.46 28.31 29.32
N VAL A 456 -7.10 28.88 28.17
CA VAL A 456 -6.52 28.12 27.05
C VAL A 456 -5.20 27.47 27.45
N ALA A 457 -4.33 28.18 28.17
CA ALA A 457 -3.08 27.62 28.69
C ALA A 457 -3.33 26.41 29.62
N THR A 458 -4.36 26.45 30.47
CA THR A 458 -4.72 25.29 31.32
C THR A 458 -5.27 24.12 30.53
N GLN A 459 -6.04 24.36 29.46
CA GLN A 459 -6.54 23.31 28.58
C GLN A 459 -5.41 22.62 27.80
N LEU A 460 -4.48 23.40 27.25
CA LEU A 460 -3.30 22.87 26.57
C LEU A 460 -2.41 22.05 27.52
N ASP A 461 -2.28 22.47 28.78
CA ASP A 461 -1.59 21.72 29.83
C ASP A 461 -2.26 20.36 30.11
N CYS A 462 -3.59 20.35 30.23
CA CYS A 462 -4.36 19.12 30.46
C CYS A 462 -4.19 18.13 29.30
N VAL A 463 -4.36 18.59 28.05
CA VAL A 463 -4.16 17.76 26.85
C VAL A 463 -2.74 17.21 26.79
N SER A 464 -1.73 18.04 27.09
CA SER A 464 -0.34 17.58 27.12
C SER A 464 -0.10 16.46 28.14
N LYS A 465 -0.72 16.54 29.33
CA LYS A 465 -0.62 15.52 30.40
C LYS A 465 -1.29 14.22 30.00
N VAL A 466 -2.47 14.28 29.37
CA VAL A 466 -3.19 13.10 28.85
C VAL A 466 -2.35 12.40 27.77
N LEU A 467 -1.83 13.15 26.80
CA LEU A 467 -0.96 12.60 25.75
C LEU A 467 0.32 11.99 26.33
N LYS A 468 0.92 12.64 27.33
CA LYS A 468 2.11 12.11 28.03
C LYS A 468 1.80 10.82 28.79
N SER A 469 0.62 10.70 29.38
CA SER A 469 0.17 9.47 30.04
C SER A 469 -0.06 8.34 29.04
N ALA A 470 -0.75 8.62 27.93
CA ALA A 470 -0.96 7.66 26.85
C ALA A 470 0.37 7.18 26.26
N ALA A 471 1.34 8.07 26.02
CA ALA A 471 2.68 7.70 25.55
C ALA A 471 3.41 6.79 26.56
N LYS A 472 3.27 7.04 27.87
CA LYS A 472 3.85 6.19 28.91
C LYS A 472 3.20 4.80 28.96
N GLU A 473 1.89 4.72 28.81
CA GLU A 473 1.18 3.43 28.75
C GLU A 473 1.59 2.60 27.54
N ILE A 474 1.65 3.21 26.35
CA ILE A 474 2.13 2.54 25.12
C ILE A 474 3.55 1.98 25.33
N LYS A 475 4.43 2.77 25.96
CA LYS A 475 5.80 2.33 26.31
C LYS A 475 5.82 1.23 27.38
N ARG A 476 4.90 1.25 28.34
CA ARG A 476 4.80 0.24 29.41
C ARG A 476 4.33 -1.11 28.85
N TYR A 477 3.32 -1.12 27.98
CA TYR A 477 2.91 -2.35 27.29
C TYR A 477 4.04 -2.93 26.43
N ALA A 478 4.81 -2.07 25.75
CA ALA A 478 5.98 -2.51 24.98
C ALA A 478 7.10 -3.14 25.85
N THR A 479 7.36 -2.61 27.04
CA THR A 479 8.39 -3.15 27.94
C THR A 479 7.94 -4.36 28.76
N PHE A 480 6.64 -4.49 29.05
CA PHE A 480 6.07 -5.64 29.74
C PHE A 480 6.11 -6.90 28.87
N ASP A 481 5.73 -6.78 27.59
CA ASP A 481 5.85 -7.87 26.61
C ASP A 481 7.32 -8.36 26.53
N PHE A 482 8.28 -7.44 26.48
CA PHE A 482 9.72 -7.77 26.44
C PHE A 482 10.25 -8.52 27.68
N LYS A 483 9.73 -8.22 28.88
CA LYS A 483 10.16 -8.91 30.11
C LYS A 483 9.57 -10.31 30.25
N LEU A 484 8.36 -10.54 29.75
CA LEU A 484 7.74 -11.86 29.74
C LEU A 484 8.50 -12.80 28.79
N GLU A 485 9.04 -12.26 27.70
CA GLU A 485 9.88 -12.96 26.71
C GLU A 485 11.28 -13.35 27.20
N LEU A 486 11.80 -12.73 28.28
CA LEU A 486 13.09 -13.08 28.89
C LEU A 486 13.00 -14.24 29.88
N LEU A 487 11.78 -14.66 30.23
CA LEU A 487 11.47 -15.72 31.20
C LEU A 487 10.88 -16.99 30.55
N LEU A 488 10.68 -16.97 29.22
CA LEU A 488 10.33 -18.12 28.37
C LEU A 488 11.53 -18.46 27.49
#